data_AF-A0A2E1UIP9-F1
#
_entry.id   AF-A0A2E1UIP9-F1
#
_cell.length_a   1.000
_cell.length_b   1.000
_cell.length_c   1.000
_cell.angle_alpha   90.00
_cell.angle_beta   90.00
_cell.angle_gamma   90.00
#
_symmetry.space_group_name_H-M   'P 1'
#
loop_
_entity.id
_entity.type
_entity.pdbx_description
1 polymer ?
#
loop_
_entity_poly.entity_id
_entity_poly.type
_entity_poly.pdbx_seq_one_letter_code
_entity_poly.pdbx_strand_id
1 'polypeptide(L)'
;MLLLGCSARINENRVPFDGVLFNAKLKVGASKKDFEIIVPRSHRSLFGAKEAGRYEATIYCVNKFGTSDIIWDVSPDDISKVTSNKSIFIKGRCRI
;
A
#
# COMPACT_ATOMS: atom_id res chain seq x y z
N MET A 1 -38.72 -3.88 18.55
CA MET A 1 -37.40 -4.50 18.30
C MET A 1 -36.77 -3.76 17.13
N LEU A 2 -36.00 -2.71 17.40
CA LEU A 2 -35.30 -1.96 16.34
C LEU A 2 -34.07 -2.77 15.92
N LEU A 3 -34.07 -3.23 14.67
CA LEU A 3 -32.85 -3.70 14.01
C LEU A 3 -31.97 -2.46 13.78
N LEU A 4 -30.94 -2.29 14.63
CA LEU A 4 -29.82 -1.41 14.37
C LEU A 4 -29.12 -1.93 13.11
N GLY A 5 -29.51 -1.40 11.95
CA GLY A 5 -28.76 -1.58 10.73
C GLY A 5 -27.39 -0.93 10.93
N CYS A 6 -26.35 -1.74 11.11
CA CYS A 6 -24.98 -1.31 10.92
C CYS A 6 -24.84 -0.85 9.47
N SER A 7 -25.16 0.41 9.22
CA SER A 7 -24.67 1.13 8.05
C SER A 7 -23.19 1.41 8.30
N ALA A 8 -22.40 0.35 8.28
CA ALA A 8 -21.00 0.45 8.00
C ALA A 8 -20.95 0.89 6.52
N ARG A 9 -20.97 2.21 6.33
CA ARG A 9 -20.39 2.84 5.15
C ARG A 9 -19.03 3.34 5.58
N ILE A 10 -18.16 2.46 6.08
CA ILE A 10 -16.77 2.88 6.24
C ILE A 10 -16.23 2.97 4.80
N ASN A 11 -15.28 3.85 4.64
CA ASN A 11 -14.18 3.61 3.74
C ASN A 11 -13.43 2.29 4.14
N GLU A 12 -14.16 1.16 4.26
CA GLU A 12 -13.82 -0.26 4.48
C GLU A 12 -12.53 -0.58 5.23
N ASN A 13 -11.45 -0.36 4.47
CA ASN A 13 -10.22 -1.12 4.54
C ASN A 13 -9.01 -0.23 4.76
N ARG A 14 -9.19 0.97 5.33
CA ARG A 14 -8.05 1.81 5.68
C ARG A 14 -7.43 1.31 6.98
N VAL A 15 -6.47 0.42 6.83
CA VAL A 15 -5.66 -0.10 7.94
C VAL A 15 -4.71 1.00 8.44
N PRO A 16 -4.75 1.37 9.74
CA PRO A 16 -3.74 2.25 10.30
C PRO A 16 -2.42 1.47 10.47
N PHE A 17 -1.32 2.08 10.08
CA PHE A 17 0.03 1.54 10.29
C PHE A 17 0.77 2.48 11.21
N ASP A 18 1.32 1.94 12.29
CA ASP A 18 1.96 2.75 13.35
C ASP A 18 1.05 3.88 13.87
N GLY A 19 -0.24 3.58 14.04
CA GLY A 19 -1.26 4.55 14.45
C GLY A 19 -1.62 5.61 13.40
N VAL A 20 -1.06 5.56 12.19
CA VAL A 20 -1.28 6.55 11.13
C VAL A 20 -2.03 5.95 9.95
N LEU A 21 -3.06 6.65 9.49
CA LEU A 21 -3.76 6.32 8.25
C LEU A 21 -3.00 6.88 7.03
N PHE A 22 -2.41 5.98 6.25
CA PHE A 22 -1.77 6.29 4.98
C PHE A 22 -2.75 6.10 3.81
N ASN A 23 -2.60 6.93 2.78
CA ASN A 23 -3.39 6.85 1.57
C ASN A 23 -2.45 6.45 0.43
N ALA A 24 -2.00 5.18 0.46
CA ALA A 24 -1.13 4.63 -0.56
C ALA A 24 -1.85 4.67 -1.92
N LYS A 25 -1.12 5.04 -2.95
CA LYS A 25 -1.66 5.16 -4.31
C LYS A 25 -0.92 4.21 -5.22
N LEU A 26 -1.63 3.22 -5.74
CA LEU A 26 -1.11 2.28 -6.72
C LEU A 26 -1.31 2.80 -8.15
N LYS A 27 -0.28 2.63 -8.98
CA LYS A 27 -0.31 2.82 -10.42
C LYS A 27 0.15 1.54 -11.09
N VAL A 28 -0.58 1.11 -12.12
CA VAL A 28 -0.19 -0.06 -12.93
C VAL A 28 0.84 0.38 -13.96
N GLY A 29 1.88 -0.43 -14.15
CA GLY A 29 2.93 -0.18 -15.15
C GLY A 29 2.53 -0.64 -16.55
N ALA A 30 3.53 -0.89 -17.39
CA ALA A 30 3.31 -1.32 -18.78
C ALA A 30 2.63 -2.70 -18.86
N SER A 31 3.06 -3.64 -18.01
CA SER A 31 2.34 -4.90 -17.80
C SER A 31 1.39 -4.78 -16.62
N LYS A 32 0.28 -5.53 -16.66
CA LYS A 32 -0.64 -5.65 -15.51
C LYS A 32 0.07 -6.20 -14.26
N LYS A 33 1.19 -6.89 -14.41
CA LYS A 33 1.98 -7.40 -13.28
C LYS A 33 2.82 -6.31 -12.63
N ASP A 34 3.19 -5.26 -13.37
CA ASP A 34 4.02 -4.16 -12.91
C ASP A 34 3.21 -3.15 -12.13
N PHE A 35 3.77 -2.63 -11.04
CA PHE A 35 3.14 -1.57 -10.28
C PHE A 35 4.15 -0.60 -9.69
N GLU A 36 3.68 0.61 -9.45
CA GLU A 36 4.35 1.66 -8.70
C GLU A 36 3.41 2.17 -7.61
N ILE A 37 3.92 2.29 -6.39
CA ILE A 37 3.14 2.75 -5.23
C ILE A 37 3.79 4.00 -4.67
N ILE A 38 2.96 5.03 -4.49
CA ILE A 38 3.34 6.26 -3.82
C ILE A 38 2.62 6.29 -2.49
N VAL A 39 3.38 6.37 -1.40
CA VAL A 39 2.81 6.56 -0.06
C VAL A 39 3.09 8.01 0.34
N PRO A 40 2.07 8.89 0.37
CA PRO A 40 2.23 10.27 0.79
C PRO A 40 2.21 10.39 2.32
N ARG A 41 2.78 11.49 2.83
CA ARG A 41 2.87 11.81 4.27
C ARG A 41 3.70 10.81 5.08
N SER A 42 4.67 10.15 4.45
CA SER A 42 5.56 9.15 5.09
C SER A 42 6.45 9.73 6.19
N HIS A 43 6.67 11.04 6.22
CA HIS A 43 7.35 11.71 7.33
C HIS A 43 6.63 11.56 8.68
N ARG A 44 5.34 11.20 8.69
CA ARG A 44 4.59 10.94 9.94
C ARG A 44 5.02 9.66 10.63
N SER A 45 5.39 8.65 9.85
CA SER A 45 6.04 7.42 10.29
C SER A 45 6.59 6.71 9.05
N LEU A 46 7.91 6.61 8.94
CA LEU A 46 8.54 5.92 7.81
C LEU A 46 8.23 4.42 7.86
N PHE A 47 8.26 3.83 9.05
CA PHE A 47 7.91 2.43 9.27
C PHE A 47 6.46 2.15 8.85
N GLY A 48 5.50 2.94 9.35
CA GLY A 48 4.11 2.77 8.98
C GLY A 48 3.86 2.99 7.48
N ALA A 49 4.59 3.91 6.84
CA ALA A 49 4.51 4.12 5.40
C ALA A 49 5.05 2.94 4.58
N LYS A 50 6.15 2.32 5.02
CA LYS A 50 6.71 1.10 4.39
C LYS A 50 5.70 -0.05 4.43
N GLU A 51 5.08 -0.27 5.58
CA GLU A 51 4.07 -1.31 5.75
C GLU A 51 2.79 -1.02 4.97
N ALA A 52 2.34 0.24 4.93
CA ALA A 52 1.20 0.64 4.09
C ALA A 52 1.45 0.37 2.60
N GLY A 53 2.66 0.65 2.12
CA GLY A 53 3.05 0.36 0.74
C GLY A 53 3.13 -1.14 0.44
N ARG A 54 3.69 -1.93 1.37
CA ARG A 54 3.77 -3.39 1.25
C ARG A 54 2.38 -4.03 1.25
N TYR A 55 1.49 -3.57 2.12
CA TYR A 55 0.11 -4.02 2.18
C TYR A 55 -0.62 -3.78 0.85
N GLU A 56 -0.54 -2.56 0.31
CA GLU A 56 -1.17 -2.21 -0.96
C GLU A 56 -0.66 -3.07 -2.12
N ALA A 57 0.65 -3.32 -2.18
CA ALA A 57 1.25 -4.18 -3.19
C ALA A 57 0.74 -5.64 -3.10
N THR A 58 0.65 -6.17 -1.87
CA THR A 58 0.20 -7.54 -1.61
C THR A 58 -1.27 -7.71 -2.01
N ILE A 59 -2.14 -6.78 -1.59
CA ILE A 59 -3.56 -6.79 -1.95
C ILE A 59 -3.74 -6.73 -3.46
N TYR A 60 -2.94 -5.91 -4.15
CA TYR A 60 -2.98 -5.86 -5.60
C TYR A 60 -2.66 -7.20 -6.26
N CYS A 61 -1.55 -7.83 -5.88
CA CYS A 61 -1.13 -9.10 -6.48
C CYS A 61 -2.09 -10.24 -6.15
N VAL A 62 -2.61 -10.30 -4.92
CA VAL A 62 -3.61 -11.30 -4.52
C VAL A 62 -4.89 -11.12 -5.33
N ASN A 63 -5.41 -9.90 -5.42
CA ASN A 63 -6.68 -9.65 -6.12
C ASN A 63 -6.59 -9.80 -7.64
N LYS A 64 -5.41 -9.55 -8.24
CA LYS A 64 -5.23 -9.61 -9.70
C LYS A 64 -4.74 -10.96 -10.20
N PHE A 65 -3.92 -11.65 -9.42
CA PHE A 65 -3.19 -12.84 -9.88
C PHE A 65 -3.23 -14.01 -8.90
N GLY A 66 -3.85 -13.86 -7.73
CA GLY A 66 -3.95 -14.93 -6.73
C GLY A 66 -2.64 -15.24 -6.01
N THR A 67 -1.66 -14.32 -6.04
CA THR A 67 -0.33 -14.48 -5.45
C THR A 67 0.01 -13.32 -4.53
N SER A 68 0.65 -13.58 -3.40
CA SER A 68 1.23 -12.54 -2.54
C SER A 68 2.71 -12.27 -2.85
N ASP A 69 3.32 -13.08 -3.71
CA ASP A 69 4.74 -12.98 -3.99
C ASP A 69 5.03 -11.81 -4.93
N ILE A 70 6.03 -11.02 -4.55
CA ILE A 70 6.43 -9.80 -5.25
C ILE A 70 7.93 -9.85 -5.55
N ILE A 71 8.28 -9.51 -6.79
CA ILE A 71 9.64 -9.19 -7.20
C ILE A 71 9.77 -7.67 -7.10
N TRP A 72 10.65 -7.20 -6.22
CA TRP A 72 10.83 -5.78 -5.96
C TRP A 72 11.92 -5.19 -6.86
N ASP A 73 11.62 -4.08 -7.51
CA ASP A 73 12.64 -3.21 -8.14
C ASP A 73 13.11 -2.15 -7.15
N VAL A 74 12.19 -1.63 -6.32
CA VAL A 74 12.43 -0.75 -5.19
C VAL A 74 11.66 -1.30 -4.00
N SER A 75 12.35 -2.04 -3.14
CA SER A 75 11.75 -2.66 -1.95
C SER A 75 11.47 -1.60 -0.88
N PRO A 76 10.36 -1.73 -0.11
CA PRO A 76 10.16 -0.89 1.07
C PRO A 76 11.35 -0.95 2.04
N ASP A 77 12.01 -2.10 2.15
CA ASP A 77 13.10 -2.32 3.12
C ASP A 77 14.34 -1.46 2.84
N ASP A 78 14.62 -1.20 1.56
CA ASP A 78 15.76 -0.39 1.11
C ASP A 78 15.56 1.13 1.35
N ILE A 79 14.34 1.54 1.69
CA ILE A 79 14.00 2.95 1.93
C ILE A 79 14.39 3.33 3.37
N SER A 80 15.48 4.07 3.50
CA SER A 80 16.01 4.56 4.78
C SER A 80 15.55 5.95 5.18
N LYS A 81 15.05 6.75 4.22
CA LYS A 81 14.59 8.12 4.44
C LYS A 81 13.42 8.48 3.55
N VAL A 82 12.63 9.44 4.02
CA VAL A 82 11.52 10.02 3.25
C VAL A 82 12.09 11.05 2.27
N THR A 83 11.54 11.12 1.06
CA THR A 83 11.92 12.11 0.05
C THR A 83 11.49 13.53 0.47
N SER A 84 12.09 14.58 -0.10
CA SER A 84 11.74 15.98 0.19
C SER A 84 10.24 16.30 -0.01
N ASN A 85 9.55 15.57 -0.89
CA ASN A 85 8.10 15.66 -1.09
C ASN A 85 7.28 14.92 -0.02
N LYS A 86 7.90 14.56 1.11
CA LYS A 86 7.25 13.93 2.27
C LYS A 86 6.60 12.56 1.95
N SER A 87 7.06 11.89 0.90
CA SER A 87 6.49 10.64 0.39
C SER A 87 7.58 9.58 0.18
N ILE A 88 7.20 8.32 0.11
CA ILE A 88 8.07 7.22 -0.35
C ILE A 88 7.50 6.60 -1.63
N PHE A 89 8.39 5.98 -2.39
CA PHE A 89 8.08 5.35 -3.67
C PHE A 89 8.54 3.91 -3.61
N ILE A 90 7.66 3.01 -4.03
CA ILE A 90 7.88 1.56 -4.05
C ILE A 90 7.55 1.09 -5.45
N LYS A 91 8.32 0.12 -5.97
CA LYS A 91 8.12 -0.41 -7.32
C LYS A 91 8.42 -1.89 -7.36
N GLY A 92 7.61 -2.63 -8.11
CA GLY A 92 7.84 -4.05 -8.31
C GLY A 92 6.84 -4.68 -9.26
N ARG A 93 6.84 -6.00 -9.25
CA ARG A 93 6.03 -6.86 -10.10
C ARG A 93 5.48 -8.04 -9.31
N CYS A 94 4.24 -8.42 -9.56
CA CYS A 94 3.68 -9.67 -9.02
C CYS A 94 4.36 -10.91 -9.62
N ARG A 95 4.80 -11.86 -8.78
CA ARG A 95 5.36 -13.15 -9.19
C ARG A 95 4.24 -14.16 -9.39
N ILE A 96 4.10 -14.65 -10.62
CA ILE A 96 3.13 -15.68 -11.01
C ILE A 96 3.83 -16.95 -11.47
#